data_AF-A0A1G0X8D9-F1
#
_entry.id   AF-A0A1G0X8D9-F1
#
_cell.length_a   1.000
_cell.length_b   1.000
_cell.length_c   1.000
_cell.angle_alpha   90.00
_cell.angle_beta   90.00
_cell.angle_gamma   90.00
#
_symmetry.space_group_name_H-M   'P 1'
#
loop_
_entity.id
_entity.type
_entity.pdbx_description
1 polymer ?
#
loop_
_entity_poly.entity_id
_entity_poly.type
_entity_poly.pdbx_seq_one_letter_code
_entity_poly.pdbx_strand_id
1 'polypeptide(L)'
;MYALYNVIEKSKFISYSFIENISLFGCNNGFIPWLLKYSLNKKNNEPFPWNIKVKEALEKAGYHNQTIIINLKPNSSKPNLSLYELLQVWGYSSKNWTPMMFYLRGIFVDEIPTRIETNKFERKKSDIDEPIFSFAYINGTVKNGSIEGKWTAPRPSSTNSVLLWPDAFNYFISEYNKLINKV
;
A
#
# COMPACT_ATOMS: atom_id res chain seq x y z
N MET A 1 9.30 -1.83 6.42
CA MET A 1 9.12 -3.30 6.38
C MET A 1 7.67 -3.57 6.04
N TYR A 2 7.40 -4.58 5.22
CA TYR A 2 6.03 -4.93 4.82
C TYR A 2 5.75 -6.36 5.23
N ALA A 3 4.54 -6.63 5.69
CA ALA A 3 4.17 -7.94 6.18
C ALA A 3 2.69 -8.23 5.91
N LEU A 4 2.41 -9.51 5.75
CA LEU A 4 1.06 -10.03 5.59
C LEU A 4 0.53 -10.45 6.97
N TYR A 5 -0.71 -10.08 7.26
CA TYR A 5 -1.39 -10.38 8.50
C TYR A 5 -2.74 -11.01 8.24
N ASN A 6 -3.13 -11.97 9.06
CA ASN A 6 -4.52 -12.37 9.19
C ASN A 6 -5.26 -11.33 10.04
N VAL A 7 -6.47 -10.98 9.62
CA VAL A 7 -7.33 -9.97 10.25
C VAL A 7 -8.66 -10.59 10.63
N ILE A 8 -9.07 -10.38 11.87
CA ILE A 8 -10.41 -10.75 12.36
C ILE A 8 -11.06 -9.49 12.89
N GLU A 9 -12.09 -9.03 12.18
CA GLU A 9 -12.91 -7.91 12.64
C GLU A 9 -13.98 -8.40 13.61
N LYS A 10 -13.98 -7.84 14.82
CA LYS A 10 -15.02 -8.02 15.83
C LYS A 10 -15.86 -6.73 15.91
N SER A 11 -16.90 -6.72 16.73
CA SER A 11 -17.81 -5.57 16.86
C SER A 11 -17.08 -4.27 17.26
N LYS A 12 -16.18 -4.33 18.25
CA LYS A 12 -15.44 -3.16 18.77
C LYS A 12 -13.94 -3.17 18.50
N PHE A 13 -13.41 -4.31 18.06
CA PHE A 13 -11.97 -4.54 17.95
C PHE A 13 -11.62 -5.14 16.61
N ILE A 14 -10.36 -4.98 16.21
CA ILE A 14 -9.75 -5.67 15.08
C ILE A 14 -8.54 -6.41 15.64
N SER A 15 -8.49 -7.73 15.41
CA SER A 15 -7.37 -8.58 15.81
C SER A 15 -6.47 -8.84 14.60
N TYR A 16 -5.17 -8.70 14.79
CA TYR A 16 -4.15 -8.91 13.77
C TYR A 16 -3.19 -10.01 14.21
N SER A 17 -2.86 -10.93 13.30
CA SER A 17 -1.87 -11.99 13.51
C SER A 17 -0.88 -12.02 12.34
N PHE A 18 0.40 -11.86 12.62
CA PHE A 18 1.48 -11.91 11.63
C PHE A 18 1.52 -13.28 10.95
N ILE A 19 1.70 -13.27 9.63
CA ILE A 19 1.89 -14.48 8.82
C ILE A 19 3.34 -14.53 8.35
N GLU A 20 3.74 -13.55 7.53
CA GLU A 20 5.07 -13.51 6.93
C GLU A 20 5.47 -12.09 6.51
N ASN A 21 6.77 -11.89 6.32
CA ASN A 21 7.30 -10.70 5.69
C ASN A 21 7.13 -10.79 4.18
N ILE A 22 6.76 -9.68 3.55
CA ILE A 22 6.53 -9.62 2.10
C ILE A 22 7.34 -8.48 1.47
N SER A 23 7.53 -8.56 0.15
CA SER A 23 7.96 -7.41 -0.64
C SER A 23 6.72 -6.73 -1.21
N LEU A 24 6.48 -5.47 -0.86
CA LEU A 24 5.37 -4.69 -1.45
C LEU A 24 5.67 -4.34 -2.92
N PHE A 25 6.92 -3.97 -3.17
CA PHE A 25 7.57 -3.72 -4.44
C PHE A 25 9.07 -4.05 -4.28
N GLY A 26 9.88 -3.87 -5.32
CA GLY A 26 11.32 -4.20 -5.33
C GLY A 26 11.71 -5.27 -6.35
N CYS A 27 10.71 -5.92 -6.94
CA CYS A 27 10.83 -6.84 -8.07
C CYS A 27 9.47 -6.95 -8.78
N ASN A 28 9.45 -7.58 -9.96
CA ASN A 28 8.21 -7.80 -10.72
C ASN A 28 7.25 -8.82 -10.07
N ASN A 29 7.62 -9.34 -8.89
CA ASN A 29 6.85 -10.27 -8.06
C ASN A 29 6.53 -9.68 -6.67
N GLY A 30 6.76 -8.39 -6.43
CA GLY A 30 6.24 -7.73 -5.24
C GLY A 30 4.70 -7.75 -5.23
N PHE A 31 4.09 -7.67 -4.05
CA PHE A 31 2.63 -7.83 -3.91
C PHE A 31 1.85 -6.82 -4.76
N ILE A 32 2.27 -5.55 -4.88
CA ILE A 32 1.59 -4.59 -5.75
C ILE A 32 1.64 -5.00 -7.22
N PRO A 33 2.82 -5.16 -7.87
CA PRO A 33 2.87 -5.58 -9.26
C PRO A 33 2.24 -6.95 -9.51
N TRP A 34 2.33 -7.88 -8.55
CA TRP A 34 1.71 -9.19 -8.65
C TRP A 34 0.17 -9.11 -8.60
N LEU A 35 -0.40 -8.37 -7.63
CA LEU A 35 -1.85 -8.14 -7.55
C LEU A 35 -2.38 -7.38 -8.77
N LEU A 36 -1.61 -6.41 -9.28
CA LEU A 36 -1.99 -5.63 -10.47
C LEU A 36 -2.22 -6.53 -11.68
N LYS A 37 -1.39 -7.57 -11.88
CA LYS A 37 -1.47 -8.50 -13.03
C LYS A 37 -2.86 -9.10 -13.21
N TYR A 38 -3.60 -9.34 -12.12
CA TYR A 38 -4.95 -9.91 -12.17
C TYR A 38 -6.00 -8.98 -12.82
N SER A 39 -5.70 -7.69 -12.96
CA SER A 39 -6.57 -6.71 -13.61
C SER A 39 -6.10 -6.31 -15.01
N LEU A 40 -4.92 -6.75 -15.43
CA LEU A 40 -4.34 -6.35 -16.71
C LEU A 40 -4.88 -7.18 -17.88
N ASN A 41 -5.01 -6.52 -19.02
CA ASN A 41 -5.30 -7.10 -20.31
C ASN A 41 -4.46 -6.42 -21.40
N LYS A 42 -4.39 -7.03 -22.59
CA LYS A 42 -3.53 -6.57 -23.70
C LYS A 42 -3.81 -5.13 -24.17
N LYS A 43 -4.97 -4.54 -23.84
CA LYS A 43 -5.30 -3.15 -24.18
C LYS A 43 -4.73 -2.15 -23.19
N ASN A 44 -4.28 -2.58 -22.01
CA ASN A 44 -3.68 -1.68 -21.03
C ASN A 44 -2.27 -1.30 -21.47
N ASN A 45 -2.06 -0.02 -21.75
CA ASN A 45 -0.78 0.52 -22.20
C ASN A 45 -0.56 1.90 -21.60
N GLU A 46 0.69 2.34 -21.49
CA GLU A 46 1.00 3.69 -21.02
C GLU A 46 0.39 4.78 -21.92
N PRO A 47 -0.10 5.91 -21.36
CA PRO A 47 -0.30 6.14 -19.92
C PRO A 47 -1.49 5.34 -19.37
N PHE A 48 -1.34 4.77 -18.19
CA PHE A 48 -2.34 3.87 -17.61
C PHE A 48 -2.61 4.19 -16.13
N PRO A 49 -3.74 4.84 -15.80
CA PRO A 49 -4.23 4.91 -14.44
C PRO A 49 -4.81 3.55 -14.02
N TRP A 50 -4.52 3.13 -12.79
CA TRP A 50 -5.01 1.87 -12.25
C TRP A 50 -5.20 1.97 -10.74
N ASN A 51 -6.01 1.06 -10.20
CA ASN A 51 -6.21 0.94 -8.76
C ASN A 51 -6.27 -0.52 -8.31
N ILE A 52 -5.89 -0.74 -7.06
CA ILE A 52 -5.95 -2.02 -6.36
C ILE A 52 -6.61 -1.76 -5.02
N LYS A 53 -7.83 -2.25 -4.84
CA LYS A 53 -8.42 -2.41 -3.51
C LYS A 53 -7.80 -3.65 -2.89
N VAL A 54 -6.98 -3.48 -1.86
CA VAL A 54 -6.04 -4.53 -1.42
C VAL A 54 -6.78 -5.76 -0.94
N LYS A 55 -7.80 -5.60 -0.09
CA LYS A 55 -8.60 -6.73 0.41
C LYS A 55 -9.24 -7.53 -0.73
N GLU A 56 -9.94 -6.87 -1.65
CA GLU A 56 -10.59 -7.53 -2.79
C GLU A 56 -9.57 -8.24 -3.70
N ALA A 57 -8.39 -7.66 -3.88
CA ALA A 57 -7.33 -8.25 -4.71
C ALA A 57 -6.68 -9.47 -4.04
N LEU A 58 -6.44 -9.41 -2.72
CA LEU A 58 -5.95 -10.53 -1.92
C LEU A 58 -6.95 -11.70 -1.93
N GLU A 59 -8.24 -11.41 -1.73
CA GLU A 59 -9.30 -12.43 -1.78
C GLU A 59 -9.34 -13.14 -3.14
N LYS A 60 -9.23 -12.39 -4.26
CA LYS A 60 -9.16 -12.98 -5.60
C LYS A 60 -7.94 -13.88 -5.81
N ALA A 61 -6.86 -13.63 -5.08
CA ALA A 61 -5.65 -14.44 -5.14
C ALA A 61 -5.61 -15.57 -4.10
N GLY A 62 -6.70 -15.80 -3.36
CA GLY A 62 -6.82 -16.89 -2.37
C GLY A 62 -6.38 -16.52 -0.95
N TYR A 63 -6.06 -15.26 -0.69
CA TYR A 63 -5.64 -14.75 0.62
C TYR A 63 -6.84 -14.22 1.40
N HIS A 64 -7.65 -15.14 1.96
CA HIS A 64 -8.87 -14.79 2.69
C HIS A 64 -8.59 -14.24 4.08
N ASN A 65 -9.29 -13.16 4.46
CA ASN A 65 -9.13 -12.48 5.76
C ASN A 65 -7.71 -11.98 6.01
N GLN A 66 -7.00 -11.57 4.96
CA GLN A 66 -5.64 -11.07 5.08
C GLN A 66 -5.52 -9.62 4.65
N THR A 67 -4.54 -8.93 5.23
CA THR A 67 -4.21 -7.54 4.91
C THR A 67 -2.70 -7.36 4.86
N ILE A 68 -2.28 -6.25 4.26
CA ILE A 68 -0.87 -5.84 4.24
C ILE A 68 -0.66 -4.76 5.29
N ILE A 69 0.28 -4.98 6.19
CA ILE A 69 0.72 -3.99 7.18
C ILE A 69 2.10 -3.47 6.80
N ILE A 70 2.24 -2.15 6.85
CA ILE A 70 3.47 -1.41 6.64
C ILE A 70 4.00 -0.96 8.01
N ASN A 71 5.18 -1.43 8.39
CA ASN A 71 5.96 -0.80 9.44
C ASN A 71 6.85 0.28 8.80
N LEU A 72 6.52 1.54 9.06
CA LEU A 72 7.20 2.70 8.47
C LEU A 72 8.58 2.94 9.08
N LYS A 73 8.78 2.57 10.35
CA LYS A 73 10.02 2.81 11.11
C LYS A 73 10.57 1.49 11.70
N PRO A 74 10.87 0.48 10.85
CA PRO A 74 11.19 -0.87 11.34
C PRO A 74 12.54 -0.97 12.08
N ASN A 75 13.45 -0.04 11.81
CA ASN A 75 14.81 -0.02 12.38
C ASN A 75 15.02 1.20 13.28
N SER A 76 13.95 1.70 13.91
CA SER A 76 14.06 2.84 14.82
C SER A 76 14.92 2.48 16.03
N SER A 77 15.94 3.30 16.32
CA SER A 77 16.77 3.17 17.53
C SER A 77 16.02 3.55 18.80
N LYS A 78 14.86 4.21 18.67
CA LYS A 78 13.93 4.54 19.76
C LYS A 78 12.70 3.63 19.69
N PRO A 79 12.07 3.29 20.83
CA PRO A 79 10.81 2.55 20.85
C PRO A 79 9.71 3.43 20.23
N ASN A 80 9.52 3.31 18.91
CA ASN A 80 8.48 3.97 18.16
C ASN A 80 7.89 2.94 17.21
N LEU A 81 6.60 2.67 17.38
CA LEU A 81 5.85 1.77 16.55
C LEU A 81 4.93 2.58 15.62
N SER A 82 5.16 2.40 14.33
CA SER A 82 4.44 3.07 13.25
C SER A 82 3.90 2.02 12.28
N LEU A 83 2.73 1.47 12.57
CA LEU A 83 2.06 0.42 11.79
C LEU A 83 0.85 0.98 11.06
N TYR A 84 0.79 0.72 9.76
CA TYR A 84 -0.30 1.17 8.90
C TYR A 84 -0.84 0.00 8.08
N GLU A 85 -2.15 -0.18 8.06
CA GLU A 85 -2.83 -1.10 7.16
C GLU A 85 -2.96 -0.46 5.77
N LEU A 86 -2.61 -1.19 4.71
CA LEU A 86 -2.75 -0.76 3.33
C LEU A 86 -4.13 -1.17 2.78
N LEU A 87 -5.02 -0.19 2.61
CA LEU A 87 -6.39 -0.42 2.18
C LEU A 87 -6.54 -0.40 0.65
N GLN A 88 -5.93 0.59 0.01
CA GLN A 88 -6.02 0.78 -1.42
C GLN A 88 -4.74 1.41 -1.99
N VAL A 89 -4.43 1.07 -3.24
CA VAL A 89 -3.35 1.67 -4.01
C VAL A 89 -3.93 2.21 -5.30
N TRP A 90 -3.62 3.46 -5.65
CA TRP A 90 -3.76 3.97 -7.00
C TRP A 90 -2.38 4.15 -7.59
N GLY A 91 -2.23 3.87 -8.88
CA GLY A 91 -1.00 4.13 -9.61
C GLY A 91 -1.29 4.72 -10.97
N TYR A 92 -0.29 5.41 -11.51
CA TYR A 92 -0.36 6.00 -12.85
C TYR A 92 0.91 5.64 -13.61
N SER A 93 0.83 4.62 -14.46
CA SER A 93 1.98 4.11 -15.20
C SER A 93 2.24 4.92 -16.47
N SER A 94 3.42 5.54 -16.58
CA SER A 94 3.81 6.37 -17.73
C SER A 94 5.33 6.52 -17.83
N LYS A 95 5.87 6.41 -19.05
CA LYS A 95 7.29 6.65 -19.36
C LYS A 95 8.23 5.77 -18.53
N ASN A 96 7.88 4.51 -18.30
CA ASN A 96 8.57 3.53 -17.47
C ASN A 96 8.55 3.81 -15.95
N TRP A 97 7.77 4.79 -15.50
CA TRP A 97 7.61 5.12 -14.09
C TRP A 97 6.15 4.99 -13.65
N THR A 98 5.96 4.71 -12.38
CA THR A 98 4.64 4.64 -11.77
C THR A 98 4.65 5.37 -10.43
N PRO A 99 4.26 6.66 -10.39
CA PRO A 99 3.76 7.26 -9.16
C PRO A 99 2.60 6.43 -8.61
N MET A 100 2.52 6.35 -7.29
CA MET A 100 1.44 5.69 -6.56
C MET A 100 0.98 6.54 -5.38
N MET A 101 -0.31 6.45 -5.10
CA MET A 101 -0.95 6.95 -3.89
C MET A 101 -1.46 5.74 -3.09
N PHE A 102 -1.07 5.65 -1.83
CA PHE A 102 -1.54 4.66 -0.88
C PHE A 102 -2.61 5.28 0.00
N TYR A 103 -3.74 4.60 0.11
CA TYR A 103 -4.72 4.83 1.17
C TYR A 103 -4.45 3.86 2.30
N LEU A 104 -4.20 4.43 3.47
CA LEU A 104 -3.74 3.77 4.66
C LEU A 104 -4.72 4.03 5.81
N ARG A 105 -4.70 3.08 6.74
CA ARG A 105 -5.31 3.17 8.06
C ARG A 105 -4.20 3.05 9.11
N GLY A 106 -4.08 4.03 10.01
CA GLY A 106 -3.15 4.03 11.12
C GLY A 106 -3.59 3.07 12.21
N ILE A 107 -2.79 2.03 12.46
CA ILE A 107 -3.01 1.05 13.53
C ILE A 107 -2.32 1.52 14.81
N PHE A 108 -1.04 1.89 14.67
CA PHE A 108 -0.21 2.51 15.69
C PHE A 108 0.50 3.68 15.02
N VAL A 109 0.27 4.90 15.49
CA VAL A 109 0.83 6.12 14.89
C VAL A 109 1.80 6.75 15.88
N ASP A 110 3.09 6.50 15.66
CA ASP A 110 4.18 7.02 16.51
C ASP A 110 4.06 6.65 18.00
N GLU A 111 3.45 5.51 18.31
CA GLU A 111 3.26 5.05 19.68
C GLU A 111 4.58 4.53 20.28
N ILE A 112 4.76 4.73 21.60
CA ILE A 112 5.89 4.22 22.37
C ILE A 112 5.41 3.00 23.16
N PRO A 113 5.52 1.78 22.61
CA PRO A 113 5.07 0.59 23.30
C PRO A 113 5.97 0.28 24.50
N THR A 114 5.36 -0.04 25.64
CA THR A 114 6.09 -0.61 26.79
C THR A 114 6.54 -2.05 26.51
N ARG A 115 5.83 -2.77 25.63
CA ARG A 115 6.20 -4.08 25.05
C ARG A 115 5.79 -4.13 23.59
N ILE A 116 6.70 -4.58 22.72
CA ILE A 116 6.45 -4.73 21.28
C ILE A 116 6.03 -6.17 21.00
N GLU A 117 4.73 -6.45 20.95
CA GLU A 117 4.21 -7.70 20.39
C GLU A 117 3.57 -7.43 19.03
N THR A 118 4.39 -7.33 17.99
CA THR A 118 3.90 -7.12 16.61
C THR A 118 3.33 -8.39 15.99
N ASN A 119 3.63 -9.57 16.53
CA ASN A 119 3.17 -10.83 15.95
C ASN A 119 1.68 -11.08 16.15
N LYS A 120 1.10 -10.56 17.23
CA LYS A 120 -0.33 -10.68 17.52
C LYS A 120 -0.79 -9.54 18.40
N PHE A 121 -1.76 -8.76 17.95
CA PHE A 121 -2.29 -7.64 18.72
C PHE A 121 -3.75 -7.35 18.37
N GLU A 122 -4.41 -6.55 19.21
CA GLU A 122 -5.76 -6.05 18.96
C GLU A 122 -5.77 -4.53 19.05
N ARG A 123 -6.62 -3.89 18.25
CA ARG A 123 -6.91 -2.45 18.36
C ARG A 123 -8.40 -2.23 18.43
N LYS A 124 -8.83 -1.26 19.26
CA LYS A 124 -10.22 -0.80 19.21
C LYS A 124 -10.44 -0.06 17.90
N LYS A 125 -11.62 -0.23 17.30
CA LYS A 125 -11.99 0.50 16.08
C LYS A 125 -12.00 2.03 16.29
N SER A 126 -12.19 2.49 17.53
CA SER A 126 -12.10 3.91 17.91
C SER A 126 -10.69 4.49 17.92
N ASP A 127 -9.68 3.63 18.00
CA ASP A 127 -8.26 4.02 18.19
C ASP A 127 -7.47 3.87 16.88
N ILE A 128 -8.20 3.87 15.76
CA ILE A 128 -7.70 3.68 14.41
C ILE A 128 -7.82 5.01 13.66
N ASP A 129 -6.71 5.46 13.10
CA ASP A 129 -6.65 6.73 12.36
C ASP A 129 -6.89 6.50 10.87
N GLU A 130 -7.99 7.01 10.33
CA GLU A 130 -8.35 6.89 8.91
C GLU A 130 -9.13 8.16 8.50
N PRO A 131 -8.85 8.79 7.34
CA PRO A 131 -7.95 8.34 6.28
C PRO A 131 -6.51 8.88 6.36
N ILE A 132 -5.52 8.06 5.98
CA ILE A 132 -4.13 8.50 5.79
C ILE A 132 -3.72 8.27 4.34
N PHE A 133 -3.07 9.25 3.71
CA PHE A 133 -2.55 9.13 2.34
C PHE A 133 -1.04 9.27 2.32
N SER A 134 -0.38 8.40 1.56
CA SER A 134 1.06 8.44 1.32
C SER A 134 1.35 8.28 -0.15
N PHE A 135 2.43 8.88 -0.64
CA PHE A 135 2.85 8.75 -2.03
C PHE A 135 4.14 7.95 -2.14
N ALA A 136 4.27 7.20 -3.23
CA ALA A 136 5.49 6.51 -3.61
C ALA A 136 5.75 6.72 -5.11
N TYR A 137 7.01 6.59 -5.51
CA TYR A 137 7.41 6.66 -6.91
C TYR A 137 8.22 5.42 -7.25
N ILE A 138 7.84 4.68 -8.30
CA ILE A 138 8.43 3.38 -8.62
C ILE A 138 8.97 3.37 -10.04
N ASN A 139 10.17 2.81 -10.21
CA ASN A 139 10.74 2.49 -11.52
C ASN A 139 10.13 1.17 -12.02
N GLY A 140 9.07 1.27 -12.80
CA GLY A 140 8.27 0.16 -13.28
C GLY A 140 7.00 0.69 -13.92
N THR A 141 6.40 -0.09 -14.82
CA THR A 141 5.23 0.34 -15.57
C THR A 141 4.35 -0.81 -16.04
N VAL A 142 3.18 -0.45 -16.58
CA VAL A 142 2.28 -1.32 -17.31
C VAL A 142 2.35 -0.96 -18.79
N LYS A 143 2.73 -1.93 -19.63
CA LYS A 143 2.80 -1.75 -21.09
C LYS A 143 2.28 -3.02 -21.77
N ASN A 144 1.41 -2.85 -22.77
CA ASN A 144 0.81 -3.97 -23.52
C ASN A 144 0.24 -5.10 -22.62
N GLY A 145 -0.43 -4.75 -21.52
CA GLY A 145 -1.00 -5.68 -20.55
C GLY A 145 0.01 -6.41 -19.67
N SER A 146 1.27 -5.99 -19.68
CA SER A 146 2.36 -6.62 -18.93
C SER A 146 2.99 -5.65 -17.94
N ILE A 147 3.52 -6.22 -16.85
CA ILE A 147 4.34 -5.52 -15.86
C ILE A 147 5.77 -5.44 -16.40
N GLU A 148 6.26 -4.23 -16.68
CA GLU A 148 7.60 -3.96 -17.20
C GLU A 148 8.44 -3.13 -16.23
N GLY A 149 9.78 -3.16 -16.39
CA GLY A 149 10.72 -2.46 -15.52
C GLY A 149 11.15 -3.28 -14.30
N LYS A 150 11.67 -2.62 -13.26
CA LYS A 150 12.22 -3.26 -12.05
C LYS A 150 11.22 -3.33 -10.90
N TRP A 151 10.22 -2.46 -10.93
CA TRP A 151 9.29 -2.18 -9.84
C TRP A 151 9.99 -1.85 -8.52
N THR A 152 11.11 -1.14 -8.58
CA THR A 152 11.89 -0.73 -7.40
C THR A 152 11.64 0.74 -7.08
N ALA A 153 11.64 1.10 -5.80
CA ALA A 153 11.75 2.49 -5.40
C ALA A 153 13.09 3.09 -5.93
N PRO A 154 13.14 4.39 -6.24
CA PRO A 154 14.39 5.07 -6.55
C PRO A 154 15.35 4.97 -5.37
N ARG A 155 16.65 5.10 -5.66
CA ARG A 155 17.67 5.11 -4.62
C ARG A 155 17.40 6.26 -3.65
N PRO A 156 17.65 6.07 -2.34
CA PRO A 156 17.55 7.16 -1.40
C PRO A 156 18.46 8.34 -1.79
N SER A 157 17.86 9.46 -2.18
CA SER A 157 18.48 10.78 -2.39
C SER A 157 17.90 11.81 -1.41
N SER A 158 18.63 12.89 -1.13
CA SER A 158 18.13 14.07 -0.40
C SER A 158 16.92 14.74 -1.10
N THR A 159 16.64 14.35 -2.36
CA THR A 159 15.55 14.87 -3.19
C THR A 159 14.45 13.84 -3.49
N ASN A 160 14.22 12.81 -2.65
CA ASN A 160 13.17 11.79 -2.86
C ASN A 160 11.73 12.29 -2.66
N SER A 161 11.44 13.53 -3.04
CA SER A 161 10.06 13.98 -3.13
C SER A 161 9.38 13.25 -4.29
N VAL A 162 8.13 12.85 -4.10
CA VAL A 162 7.33 12.32 -5.19
C VAL A 162 6.95 13.48 -6.11
N LEU A 163 7.50 13.50 -7.32
CA LEU A 163 7.09 14.44 -8.36
C LEU A 163 5.92 13.84 -9.13
N LEU A 164 4.78 14.55 -9.12
CA LEU A 164 3.58 14.15 -9.84
C LEU A 164 3.39 15.06 -11.04
N TRP A 165 3.38 14.48 -12.24
CA TRP A 165 2.97 15.18 -13.44
C TRP A 165 1.47 15.54 -13.38
N PRO A 166 1.02 16.59 -14.09
CA PRO A 166 -0.36 17.06 -14.01
C PRO A 166 -1.41 15.95 -14.15
N ASP A 167 -1.24 15.02 -15.09
CA ASP A 167 -2.20 13.93 -15.30
C ASP A 167 -2.27 12.97 -14.11
N ALA A 168 -1.11 12.58 -13.57
CA ALA A 168 -1.04 11.69 -12.40
C ALA A 168 -1.60 12.39 -11.14
N PHE A 169 -1.27 13.67 -10.95
CA PHE A 169 -1.80 14.48 -9.86
C PHE A 169 -3.33 14.62 -9.95
N ASN A 170 -3.86 15.01 -11.11
CA ASN A 170 -5.29 15.16 -11.34
C ASN A 170 -6.03 13.83 -11.13
N TYR A 171 -5.45 12.72 -11.59
CA TYR A 171 -5.99 11.39 -11.34
C TYR A 171 -6.09 11.11 -9.82
N PHE A 172 -4.99 11.28 -9.08
CA PHE A 172 -5.00 11.03 -7.63
C PHE A 172 -5.93 11.94 -6.86
N ILE A 173 -6.01 13.24 -7.20
CA ILE A 173 -6.96 14.17 -6.56
C ILE A 173 -8.41 13.77 -6.86
N SER A 174 -8.71 13.34 -8.09
CA SER A 174 -10.04 12.83 -8.45
C SER A 174 -10.42 11.61 -7.61
N GLU A 175 -9.49 10.64 -7.46
CA GLU A 175 -9.72 9.43 -6.67
C GLU A 175 -9.83 9.72 -5.16
N TYR A 176 -8.99 10.62 -4.65
CA TYR A 176 -9.08 11.14 -3.29
C TYR A 176 -10.46 11.74 -3.02
N ASN A 177 -10.92 12.65 -3.87
CA ASN A 177 -12.22 13.32 -3.73
C ASN A 177 -13.39 12.33 -3.76
N LYS A 178 -13.31 11.28 -4.58
CA LYS A 178 -14.32 10.20 -4.59
C LYS A 178 -14.35 9.43 -3.28
N LEU A 179 -13.23 9.33 -2.55
CA LEU A 179 -13.16 8.60 -1.29
C LEU A 179 -13.68 9.45 -0.13
N ILE A 180 -13.23 10.71 -0.03
CA ILE A 180 -13.61 11.58 1.09
C ILE A 180 -15.06 12.08 1.02
N ASN A 181 -15.62 12.29 -0.18
CA ASN A 181 -16.99 12.78 -0.34
C ASN A 181 -18.05 11.66 -0.36
N LYS A 182 -17.63 10.39 -0.21
CA LYS A 182 -18.53 9.25 -0.02
C LYS A 182 -18.87 9.01 1.46
N VAL A 183 -18.29 9.81 2.36
CA VAL A 183 -18.59 9.83 3.80
C VAL A 183 -19.73 10.80 4.06
#